data_AF-A0A935EVE0-F1
#
_entry.id   AF-A0A935EVE0-F1
#
_cell.length_a   1.000
_cell.length_b   1.000
_cell.length_c   1.000
_cell.angle_alpha   90.00
_cell.angle_beta   90.00
_cell.angle_gamma   90.00
#
_symmetry.space_group_name_H-M   'P 1'
#
loop_
_entity.id
_entity.type
_entity.pdbx_description
1 polymer ?
#
loop_
_entity_poly.entity_id
_entity_poly.type
_entity_poly.pdbx_seq_one_letter_code
_entity_poly.pdbx_strand_id
1 'polypeptide(L)'
;MIEPGHAEVLAARLAAGQVDGEVLRWLQRGGAAWARADGAQTLERCLGLTTTPGQRRRRRRNALLQQVAAELPDAGTPVARRVHAAWETFLSRGPWRAWRDLDAPPAGAAELHAALFWLSKLNDGDTLSVWHIADLLRGFFADEIPRRSWHDEGSSAKDARGNPNSEFDQGRVDRPED
;
A
#
# COMPACT_ATOMS: atom_id res chain seq x y z
N MET A 1 -2.10 11.72 21.70
CA MET A 1 -1.35 11.01 20.65
C MET A 1 -1.98 11.38 19.34
N ILE A 2 -1.22 11.75 18.30
CA ILE A 2 -1.81 11.99 16.97
C ILE A 2 -1.96 10.62 16.30
N GLU A 3 -3.18 10.26 15.92
CA GLU A 3 -3.46 9.00 15.23
C GLU A 3 -2.56 8.85 13.98
N PRO A 4 -1.96 7.66 13.75
CA PRO A 4 -1.09 7.44 12.60
C PRO A 4 -1.88 7.61 11.29
N GLY A 5 -1.67 8.74 10.62
CA GLY A 5 -2.38 9.15 9.40
C GLY A 5 -2.87 10.60 9.45
N HIS A 6 -3.23 11.09 10.64
CA HIS A 6 -3.74 12.45 10.83
C HIS A 6 -2.68 13.53 10.53
N ALA A 7 -1.42 13.29 10.88
CA ALA A 7 -0.33 14.22 10.56
C ALA A 7 -0.11 14.41 9.05
N GLU A 8 -0.33 13.38 8.22
CA GLU A 8 -0.18 13.48 6.76
C GLU A 8 -1.35 14.26 6.14
N VAL A 9 -2.56 14.13 6.68
CA VAL A 9 -3.71 14.94 6.26
C VAL A 9 -3.44 16.42 6.56
N LEU A 10 -2.94 16.74 7.75
CA LEU A 10 -2.56 18.12 8.11
C LEU A 10 -1.42 18.65 7.24
N ALA A 11 -0.43 17.82 6.90
CA ALA A 11 0.65 18.19 5.98
C ALA A 11 0.14 18.45 4.56
N ALA A 12 -0.76 17.61 4.04
CA ALA A 12 -1.35 17.80 2.73
C ALA A 12 -2.18 19.09 2.65
N ARG A 13 -2.94 19.39 3.71
CA ARG A 13 -3.70 20.64 3.84
C ARG A 13 -2.77 21.86 3.87
N LEU A 14 -1.70 21.80 4.66
CA LEU A 14 -0.67 22.85 4.69
C LEU A 14 -0.04 23.06 3.31
N ALA A 15 0.32 21.99 2.59
CA ALA A 15 0.87 22.06 1.24
C ALA A 15 -0.12 22.65 0.22
N ALA A 16 -1.42 22.45 0.43
CA ALA A 16 -2.50 23.06 -0.36
C ALA A 16 -2.84 24.51 0.07
N GLY A 17 -2.08 25.10 1.00
CA GLY A 17 -2.33 26.44 1.53
C GLY A 17 -3.53 26.55 2.48
N GLN A 18 -4.12 25.42 2.87
CA GLN A 18 -5.26 25.35 3.78
C GLN A 18 -4.79 25.35 5.24
N VAL A 19 -4.50 26.53 5.77
CA VAL A 19 -4.01 26.72 7.15
C VAL A 19 -5.15 27.08 8.08
N ASP A 20 -5.80 26.07 8.63
CA ASP A 20 -6.84 26.25 9.64
C ASP A 20 -6.29 26.14 11.07
N GLY A 21 -7.16 26.30 12.07
CA GLY A 21 -6.78 26.23 13.48
C GLY A 21 -6.22 24.87 13.90
N GLU A 22 -6.57 23.78 13.22
CA GLU A 22 -6.05 22.45 13.52
C GLU A 22 -4.61 22.29 13.01
N VAL A 23 -4.36 22.70 11.76
CA VAL A 23 -3.02 22.74 11.16
C VAL A 23 -2.09 23.62 12.00
N LEU A 24 -2.55 24.80 12.44
CA LEU A 24 -1.76 25.69 13.29
C LEU A 24 -1.41 25.05 14.65
N ARG A 25 -2.38 24.44 15.33
CA ARG A 25 -2.12 23.74 16.61
C ARG A 25 -1.13 22.59 16.46
N TRP A 26 -1.23 21.85 15.36
CA TRP A 26 -0.29 20.78 15.04
C TRP A 26 1.13 21.32 14.81
N LEU A 27 1.29 22.36 13.99
CA LEU A 27 2.58 23.02 13.76
C LEU A 27 3.17 23.58 15.06
N GLN A 28 2.37 24.23 15.90
CA GLN A 28 2.82 24.76 17.20
C GLN A 28 3.31 23.66 18.13
N ARG A 29 2.57 22.54 18.23
CA ARG A 29 2.99 21.39 19.05
C ARG A 29 4.29 20.77 18.54
N GLY A 30 4.40 20.57 17.23
CA GLY A 30 5.61 20.02 16.61
C GLY A 30 6.81 20.93 16.76
N GLY A 31 6.64 22.24 16.51
CA GLY A 31 7.69 23.25 16.67
C GLY A 31 8.15 23.39 18.12
N ALA A 32 7.24 23.38 19.08
CA ALA A 32 7.59 23.41 20.50
C ALA A 32 8.33 22.14 20.95
N ALA A 33 7.95 20.97 20.42
CA ALA A 33 8.66 19.72 20.70
C ALA A 33 10.07 19.72 20.08
N TRP A 34 10.20 20.22 18.85
CA TRP A 34 11.47 20.34 18.15
C TRP A 34 12.43 21.31 18.86
N ALA A 35 11.94 22.49 19.27
CA ALA A 35 12.72 23.47 20.02
C ALA A 35 13.21 22.91 21.37
N ARG A 36 12.37 22.16 22.09
CA ARG A 36 12.77 21.50 23.35
C ARG A 36 13.78 20.37 23.16
N ALA A 37 13.79 19.75 21.97
CA ALA A 37 14.69 18.65 21.67
C ALA A 37 16.12 19.14 21.36
N ASP A 38 16.35 20.44 21.15
CA ASP A 38 17.65 21.05 20.91
C ASP A 38 18.50 20.28 19.86
N GLY A 39 17.87 19.95 18.73
CA GLY A 39 18.51 19.21 17.64
C GLY A 39 18.55 17.68 17.79
N ALA A 40 18.15 17.12 18.95
CA ALA A 40 18.12 15.67 19.17
C ALA A 40 17.03 14.92 18.36
N GLN A 41 16.05 15.63 17.81
CA GLN A 41 15.00 15.08 16.94
C GLN A 41 14.77 15.98 15.73
N THR A 42 14.45 15.37 14.59
CA THR A 42 14.08 16.13 13.39
C THR A 42 12.67 16.69 13.49
N LEU A 43 12.40 17.79 12.80
CA LEU A 43 11.09 18.44 12.82
C LEU A 43 9.97 17.51 12.32
N GLU A 44 10.25 16.69 11.31
CA GLU A 44 9.32 15.69 10.78
C GLU A 44 8.89 14.69 11.86
N ARG A 45 9.85 14.21 12.66
CA ARG A 45 9.57 13.30 13.77
C ARG A 45 8.74 13.99 14.85
N CYS A 46 9.04 15.24 15.17
CA CYS A 46 8.25 16.04 16.11
C CYS A 46 6.83 16.34 15.60
N LEU A 47 6.64 16.42 14.29
CA LEU A 47 5.34 16.59 13.64
C LEU A 47 4.60 15.26 13.40
N GLY A 48 5.21 14.11 13.69
CA GLY A 48 4.60 12.79 13.44
C GLY A 48 4.53 12.41 11.95
N LEU A 49 5.32 13.09 11.11
CA LEU A 49 5.48 12.80 9.69
C LEU A 49 6.36 11.58 9.48
N THR A 50 6.06 10.84 8.42
CA THR A 50 6.90 9.71 8.03
C THR A 50 8.19 10.18 7.37
N THR A 51 9.32 9.83 7.97
CA THR A 51 10.64 10.33 7.55
C THR A 51 11.21 9.54 6.38
N THR A 52 10.86 8.26 6.23
CA THR A 52 11.40 7.41 5.15
C THR A 52 10.42 7.22 3.98
N PRO A 53 10.92 7.12 2.73
CA PRO A 53 10.08 6.81 1.57
C PRO A 53 9.26 5.52 1.74
N GLY A 54 9.81 4.49 2.38
CA GLY A 54 9.11 3.23 2.64
C GLY A 54 7.91 3.41 3.57
N GLN A 55 8.05 4.22 4.63
CA GLN A 55 6.95 4.52 5.54
C GLN A 55 5.85 5.34 4.84
N ARG A 56 6.21 6.31 3.99
CA ARG A 56 5.27 7.08 3.18
C ARG A 56 4.47 6.18 2.24
N ARG A 57 5.15 5.30 1.48
CA ARG A 57 4.48 4.32 0.60
C ARG A 57 3.53 3.43 1.38
N ARG A 58 3.96 2.89 2.53
CA ARG A 58 3.12 2.04 3.38
C ARG A 58 1.87 2.76 3.88
N ARG A 59 2.00 4.00 4.38
CA ARG A 59 0.84 4.81 4.82
C ARG A 59 -0.11 5.08 3.66
N ARG A 60 0.41 5.53 2.51
CA ARG A 60 -0.41 5.82 1.33
C ARG A 60 -1.18 4.58 0.86
N ARG A 61 -0.51 3.42 0.80
CA ARG A 61 -1.14 2.14 0.47
C ARG A 61 -2.29 1.80 1.43
N ASN A 62 -2.06 1.94 2.74
CA ASN A 62 -3.08 1.65 3.74
C ASN A 62 -4.30 2.57 3.61
N ALA A 63 -4.08 3.87 3.36
CA ALA A 63 -5.17 4.82 3.14
C ALA A 63 -5.97 4.48 1.86
N LEU A 64 -5.31 4.10 0.77
CA LEU A 64 -5.98 3.68 -0.46
C LEU A 64 -6.79 2.39 -0.26
N LEU A 65 -6.28 1.42 0.51
CA LEU A 65 -7.05 0.22 0.85
C LEU A 65 -8.33 0.53 1.61
N GLN A 66 -8.29 1.50 2.53
CA GLN A 66 -9.49 1.96 3.24
C GLN A 66 -10.47 2.66 2.30
N GLN A 67 -9.98 3.51 1.41
CA GLN A 67 -10.81 4.19 0.43
C GLN A 67 -11.51 3.16 -0.48
N VAL A 68 -10.77 2.18 -1.00
CA VAL A 68 -11.35 1.09 -1.80
C VAL A 68 -12.38 0.30 -0.99
N ALA A 69 -12.09 0.00 0.28
CA ALA A 69 -13.02 -0.71 1.15
C ALA A 69 -14.33 0.06 1.37
N ALA A 70 -14.26 1.38 1.54
CA ALA A 70 -15.41 2.25 1.77
C ALA A 70 -16.32 2.39 0.53
N GLU A 71 -15.74 2.36 -0.67
CA GLU A 71 -16.48 2.46 -1.94
C GLU A 71 -17.17 1.16 -2.35
N LEU A 72 -16.84 0.03 -1.72
CA LEU A 72 -17.40 -1.28 -2.09
C LEU A 72 -18.70 -1.57 -1.34
N PRO A 73 -19.78 -1.98 -2.03
CA PRO A 73 -21.06 -2.26 -1.40
C PRO A 73 -20.92 -3.40 -0.40
N ASP A 74 -21.59 -3.27 0.75
CA ASP A 74 -21.71 -4.38 1.68
C ASP A 74 -22.55 -5.51 1.04
N ALA A 75 -22.00 -6.71 1.08
CA ALA A 75 -22.55 -7.89 0.42
C ALA A 75 -22.45 -9.14 1.30
N GLY A 76 -22.28 -8.97 2.62
CA GLY A 76 -22.11 -10.08 3.58
C GLY A 76 -20.81 -10.88 3.39
N THR A 77 -19.97 -10.50 2.44
CA THR A 77 -18.64 -11.07 2.19
C THR A 77 -17.58 -10.22 2.91
N PRO A 78 -16.57 -10.85 3.55
CA PRO A 78 -15.52 -10.10 4.24
C PRO A 78 -14.89 -9.03 3.36
N VAL A 79 -14.76 -7.81 3.90
CA VAL A 79 -14.28 -6.63 3.16
C VAL A 79 -12.96 -6.88 2.44
N ALA A 80 -12.02 -7.59 3.06
CA ALA A 80 -10.72 -7.91 2.45
C ALA A 80 -10.85 -8.77 1.17
N ARG A 81 -11.81 -9.71 1.11
CA ARG A 81 -12.07 -10.50 -0.10
C ARG A 81 -12.69 -9.63 -1.19
N ARG A 82 -13.58 -8.71 -0.83
CA ARG A 82 -14.19 -7.76 -1.79
C ARG A 82 -13.14 -6.83 -2.37
N VAL A 83 -12.27 -6.25 -1.53
CA VAL A 83 -11.15 -5.40 -1.97
C VAL A 83 -10.23 -6.17 -2.89
N HIS A 84 -9.82 -7.38 -2.52
CA HIS A 84 -8.97 -8.23 -3.35
C HIS A 84 -9.62 -8.53 -4.72
N ALA A 85 -10.90 -8.91 -4.73
CA ALA A 85 -11.61 -9.23 -5.97
C ALA A 85 -11.78 -8.01 -6.88
N ALA A 86 -12.09 -6.84 -6.32
CA ALA A 86 -12.18 -5.59 -7.06
C ALA A 86 -10.82 -5.21 -7.69
N TRP A 87 -9.73 -5.38 -6.93
CA TRP A 87 -8.40 -5.09 -7.40
C TRP A 87 -7.93 -6.06 -8.49
N GLU A 88 -8.11 -7.36 -8.30
CA GLU A 88 -7.86 -8.38 -9.33
C GLU A 88 -8.67 -8.11 -10.61
N THR A 89 -9.95 -7.75 -10.47
CA THR A 89 -10.80 -7.40 -11.62
C THR A 89 -10.26 -6.18 -12.35
N PHE A 90 -9.88 -5.13 -11.62
CA PHE A 90 -9.29 -3.91 -12.17
C PHE A 90 -8.01 -4.18 -12.97
N LEU A 91 -7.13 -5.06 -12.46
CA LEU A 91 -5.87 -5.45 -13.11
C LEU A 91 -6.07 -6.35 -14.33
N SER A 92 -6.90 -7.38 -14.19
CA SER A 92 -7.02 -8.46 -15.20
C SER A 92 -7.99 -8.14 -16.33
N ARG A 93 -9.14 -7.53 -15.99
CA ARG A 93 -10.28 -7.28 -16.90
C ARG A 93 -10.67 -5.81 -17.00
N GLY A 94 -10.15 -4.99 -16.09
CA GLY A 94 -10.48 -3.58 -15.99
C GLY A 94 -9.54 -2.68 -16.79
N PRO A 95 -9.54 -1.37 -16.48
CA PRO A 95 -8.85 -0.37 -17.29
C PRO A 95 -7.33 -0.36 -17.08
N TRP A 96 -6.79 -1.15 -16.15
CA TRP A 96 -5.37 -1.13 -15.80
C TRP A 96 -4.45 -1.29 -17.01
N ARG A 97 -4.77 -2.19 -17.94
CA ARG A 97 -3.94 -2.41 -19.14
C ARG A 97 -3.72 -1.13 -19.96
N ALA A 98 -4.74 -0.29 -20.06
CA ALA A 98 -4.66 0.99 -20.76
C ALA A 98 -4.10 2.12 -19.88
N TRP A 99 -4.22 1.99 -18.56
CA TRP A 99 -3.86 3.05 -17.61
C TRP A 99 -2.45 2.90 -17.03
N ARG A 100 -1.84 1.70 -17.08
CA ARG A 100 -0.59 1.38 -16.38
C ARG A 100 0.57 2.33 -16.70
N ASP A 101 0.60 2.89 -17.90
CA ASP A 101 1.67 3.77 -18.40
C ASP A 101 1.35 5.26 -18.17
N LEU A 102 0.16 5.59 -17.66
CA LEU A 102 -0.22 6.95 -17.30
C LEU A 102 0.41 7.36 -15.96
N ASP A 103 0.67 8.66 -15.79
CA ASP A 103 1.15 9.22 -14.51
C ASP A 103 0.03 9.37 -13.48
N ALA A 104 -1.22 9.49 -13.94
CA ALA A 104 -2.40 9.73 -13.13
C ALA A 104 -3.62 8.97 -13.73
N PRO A 105 -4.65 8.67 -12.93
CA PRO A 105 -5.89 8.14 -13.48
C PRO A 105 -6.53 9.16 -14.43
N PRO A 106 -7.23 8.73 -15.50
CA PRO A 106 -7.90 9.66 -16.41
C PRO A 106 -8.88 10.58 -15.68
N ALA A 107 -9.03 11.80 -16.19
CA ALA A 107 -10.01 12.75 -15.67
C ALA A 107 -11.43 12.15 -15.75
N GLY A 108 -12.20 12.27 -14.67
CA GLY A 108 -13.55 11.69 -14.56
C GLY A 108 -13.58 10.20 -14.23
N ALA A 109 -12.44 9.56 -13.94
CA ALA A 109 -12.43 8.21 -13.39
C ALA A 109 -13.24 8.14 -12.08
N ALA A 110 -14.08 7.10 -11.94
CA ALA A 110 -14.78 6.83 -10.70
C ALA A 110 -13.79 6.71 -9.52
N GLU A 111 -14.18 7.15 -8.33
CA GLU A 111 -13.29 7.22 -7.16
C GLU A 111 -12.66 5.87 -6.83
N LEU A 112 -13.43 4.79 -6.88
CA LEU A 112 -12.94 3.41 -6.72
C LEU A 112 -11.81 3.09 -7.71
N HIS A 113 -11.98 3.41 -9.00
CA HIS A 113 -10.97 3.15 -10.03
C HIS A 113 -9.73 4.04 -9.87
N ALA A 114 -9.90 5.30 -9.43
CA ALA A 114 -8.78 6.18 -9.12
C ALA A 114 -7.96 5.65 -7.93
N ALA A 115 -8.64 5.15 -6.89
CA ALA A 115 -7.97 4.54 -5.75
C ALA A 115 -7.23 3.24 -6.13
N LEU A 116 -7.88 2.36 -6.91
CA LEU A 116 -7.27 1.14 -7.43
C LEU A 116 -6.08 1.42 -8.36
N PHE A 117 -6.14 2.47 -9.19
CA PHE A 117 -4.99 2.90 -10.00
C PHE A 117 -3.77 3.20 -9.13
N TRP A 118 -3.92 4.03 -8.10
CA TRP A 118 -2.80 4.40 -7.22
C TRP A 118 -2.31 3.21 -6.40
N LEU A 119 -3.23 2.34 -5.99
CA LEU A 119 -2.90 1.13 -5.26
C LEU A 119 -2.07 0.17 -6.12
N SER A 120 -2.45 -0.01 -7.39
CA SER A 120 -1.68 -0.78 -8.37
C SER A 120 -0.31 -0.15 -8.64
N LYS A 121 -0.21 1.17 -8.81
CA LYS A 121 1.07 1.88 -9.00
C LYS A 121 2.03 1.70 -7.81
N LEU A 122 1.52 1.64 -6.59
CA LEU A 122 2.34 1.44 -5.39
C LEU A 122 2.82 0.00 -5.19
N ASN A 123 2.16 -0.96 -5.84
CA ASN A 123 2.48 -2.38 -5.76
C ASN A 123 2.89 -2.94 -7.14
N ASP A 124 3.39 -2.09 -8.03
CA ASP A 124 3.92 -2.47 -9.35
C ASP A 124 2.97 -3.31 -10.22
N GLY A 125 1.66 -3.12 -10.05
CA GLY A 125 0.63 -3.85 -10.78
C GLY A 125 0.27 -5.22 -10.20
N ASP A 126 0.80 -5.57 -9.02
CA ASP A 126 0.45 -6.78 -8.28
C ASP A 126 -0.56 -6.50 -7.16
N THR A 127 -1.33 -7.54 -6.79
CA THR A 127 -2.23 -7.50 -5.65
C THR A 127 -1.53 -7.95 -4.37
N LEU A 128 -2.07 -7.53 -3.23
CA LEU A 128 -1.76 -8.15 -1.95
C LEU A 128 -2.69 -9.34 -1.73
N SER A 129 -2.22 -10.38 -1.06
CA SER A 129 -3.08 -11.50 -0.65
C SER A 129 -4.25 -11.02 0.23
N VAL A 130 -5.37 -11.74 0.17
CA VAL A 130 -6.56 -11.47 1.01
C VAL A 130 -6.17 -11.35 2.49
N TRP A 131 -5.27 -12.20 2.97
CA TRP A 131 -4.81 -12.17 4.35
C TRP A 131 -4.07 -10.87 4.69
N HIS A 132 -3.15 -10.43 3.83
CA HIS A 132 -2.40 -9.20 4.06
C HIS A 132 -3.34 -7.98 4.02
N ILE A 133 -4.32 -7.96 3.11
CA ILE A 133 -5.36 -6.93 3.09
C ILE A 133 -6.16 -6.95 4.40
N ALA A 134 -6.58 -8.13 4.86
CA ALA A 134 -7.33 -8.27 6.11
C ALA A 134 -6.54 -7.77 7.32
N ASP A 135 -5.25 -8.10 7.42
CA ASP A 135 -4.39 -7.63 8.51
C ASP A 135 -4.23 -6.11 8.51
N LEU A 136 -4.02 -5.51 7.34
CA LEU A 136 -3.90 -4.05 7.19
C LEU A 136 -5.20 -3.31 7.50
N LEU A 137 -6.35 -3.90 7.16
CA LEU A 137 -7.67 -3.32 7.43
C LEU A 137 -8.15 -3.56 8.87
N ARG A 138 -7.68 -4.61 9.56
CA ARG A 138 -8.05 -4.92 10.95
C ARG A 138 -7.71 -3.79 11.92
N GLY A 139 -6.63 -3.06 11.65
CA GLY A 139 -6.27 -1.87 12.44
C GLY A 139 -7.26 -0.70 12.33
N PHE A 140 -8.22 -0.77 11.40
CA PHE A 140 -9.18 0.31 11.09
C PHE A 140 -10.64 -0.12 11.28
N PHE A 141 -10.97 -1.38 11.00
CA PHE A 141 -12.32 -1.94 11.14
C PHE A 141 -12.39 -2.94 12.29
N ALA A 142 -11.96 -2.52 13.48
CA ALA A 142 -11.72 -3.39 14.65
C ALA A 142 -12.92 -4.29 15.04
N ASP A 143 -14.14 -3.99 14.57
CA ASP A 143 -15.38 -4.67 14.97
C ASP A 143 -15.89 -5.75 14.01
N GLU A 144 -15.28 -6.00 12.83
CA GLU A 144 -15.88 -6.89 11.81
C GLU A 144 -15.14 -8.21 11.50
N ILE A 145 -14.05 -8.55 12.20
CA ILE A 145 -13.26 -9.75 11.84
C ILE A 145 -13.18 -10.76 13.00
N PRO A 146 -14.03 -11.81 13.02
CA PRO A 146 -13.92 -12.90 13.99
C PRO A 146 -12.56 -13.61 13.90
N ARG A 147 -11.96 -13.89 15.07
CA ARG A 147 -10.61 -14.46 15.23
C ARG A 147 -10.46 -15.96 14.88
N ARG A 148 -11.47 -16.66 14.35
CA ARG A 148 -11.40 -18.13 14.24
C ARG A 148 -10.88 -18.65 12.89
N SER A 149 -9.69 -19.25 12.96
CA SER A 149 -9.09 -20.34 12.15
C SER A 149 -9.37 -20.35 10.64
N TRP A 150 -8.49 -19.69 9.88
CA TRP A 150 -8.37 -19.82 8.43
C TRP A 150 -7.20 -20.74 8.02
N HIS A 151 -6.92 -21.76 8.83
CA HIS A 151 -6.04 -22.86 8.42
C HIS A 151 -6.90 -23.94 7.78
N ASP A 152 -7.43 -23.65 6.60
CA ASP A 152 -7.60 -24.65 5.55
C ASP A 152 -7.97 -23.96 4.23
N GLU A 153 -7.60 -24.60 3.13
CA GLU A 153 -7.78 -24.20 1.73
C GLU A 153 -6.67 -23.32 1.11
N GLY A 154 -5.73 -24.00 0.44
CA GLY A 154 -5.37 -23.56 -0.92
C GLY A 154 -3.93 -23.22 -1.22
N SER A 155 -2.94 -23.84 -0.55
CA SER A 155 -1.59 -23.94 -1.11
C SER A 155 -1.60 -24.92 -2.29
N SER A 156 -2.02 -24.49 -3.48
CA SER A 156 -1.76 -25.20 -4.74
C SER A 156 -2.09 -24.33 -5.96
N ALA A 157 -1.07 -23.73 -6.58
CA ALA A 157 -0.80 -23.80 -8.03
C ALA A 157 0.20 -22.72 -8.50
N LYS A 158 1.34 -23.22 -9.01
CA LYS A 158 2.30 -22.63 -9.97
C LYS A 158 3.35 -21.67 -9.40
N ASP A 159 4.64 -22.01 -9.31
CA ASP A 159 5.44 -22.94 -10.13
C ASP A 159 5.15 -22.83 -11.64
N ALA A 160 5.56 -21.69 -12.22
CA ALA A 160 5.84 -21.55 -13.65
C ALA A 160 6.64 -20.27 -13.94
N ARG A 161 7.81 -20.10 -13.31
CA ARG A 161 8.88 -19.29 -13.89
C ARG A 161 10.20 -20.04 -13.71
N GLY A 162 10.44 -20.93 -14.68
CA GLY A 162 11.69 -21.65 -14.83
C GLY A 162 12.86 -20.67 -14.92
N ASN A 163 13.88 -20.95 -14.12
CA ASN A 163 15.21 -20.37 -14.20
C ASN A 163 15.90 -20.91 -15.47
N PRO A 164 16.20 -20.09 -16.50
CA PRO A 164 16.84 -20.57 -17.72
C PRO A 164 18.37 -20.45 -17.64
N ASN A 165 18.97 -20.88 -16.52
CA ASN A 165 20.43 -20.90 -16.37
C ASN A 165 20.86 -22.00 -15.38
N SER A 166 20.77 -23.24 -15.82
CA SER A 166 21.51 -24.37 -15.26
C SER A 166 21.50 -25.49 -16.29
N GLU A 167 22.66 -26.11 -16.51
CA GLU A 167 22.91 -27.28 -17.37
C GLU A 167 23.13 -27.03 -18.87
N PHE A 168 24.34 -26.57 -19.19
CA PHE A 168 25.16 -27.22 -20.22
C PHE A 168 26.61 -27.24 -19.72
N ASP A 169 26.96 -28.25 -18.92
CA ASP A 169 28.34 -28.68 -18.75
C ASP A 169 28.39 -30.19 -18.49
N GLN A 170 28.46 -30.96 -19.58
CA GLN A 170 29.02 -32.31 -19.59
C GLN A 170 29.66 -32.54 -20.96
N GLY A 171 30.98 -32.78 -20.98
CA GLY A 171 31.66 -33.15 -22.23
C GLY A 171 33.18 -33.18 -22.19
N ARG A 172 33.75 -33.83 -21.18
CA ARG A 172 35.16 -34.25 -21.10
C ARG A 172 35.60 -34.93 -22.41
N VAL A 173 36.67 -34.43 -23.03
CA VAL A 173 37.49 -35.19 -23.99
C VAL A 173 38.95 -34.99 -23.61
N ASP A 174 39.56 -36.08 -23.17
CA ASP A 174 40.99 -36.22 -22.91
C ASP A 174 41.79 -35.87 -24.18
N ARG A 175 42.84 -35.06 -24.03
CA ARG A 175 43.91 -34.92 -25.02
C ARG A 175 45.23 -35.40 -24.41
N PRO A 176 46.05 -36.13 -25.19
CA PRO A 176 47.29 -36.70 -24.69
C PRO A 176 48.37 -35.62 -24.53
N GLU A 177 49.27 -35.91 -23.60
CA GLU A 177 50.51 -35.20 -23.32
C GLU A 177 51.49 -35.31 -24.49
N ASP A 178 52.16 -34.20 -24.79
CA ASP A 178 53.53 -34.12 -25.29
C ASP A 178 54.24 -33.00 -24.48
#